data_AF-A0A929PK84-F1
#
_entry.id   AF-A0A929PK84-F1
#
_cell.length_a   1.000
_cell.length_b   1.000
_cell.length_c   1.000
_cell.angle_alpha   90.00
_cell.angle_beta   90.00
_cell.angle_gamma   90.00
#
_symmetry.space_group_name_H-M   'P 1'
#
loop_
_entity.id
_entity.type
_entity.pdbx_description
1 polymer ?
#
loop_
_entity_poly.entity_id
_entity_poly.type
_entity_poly.pdbx_seq_one_letter_code
_entity_poly.pdbx_strand_id
1 'polypeptide(L)'
;LKDLQKNLKEYGISIVKIPLVLQYNKRDLNEKGLPLMSIEQMERDLNRQLKVPSFQASAVTGQGVGNTLKECMKLTLKHLHKELKWG
;
A
#
# COMPACT_ATOMS: atom_id res chain seq x y z
N LEU A 1 0.87 -11.02 -1.82
CA LEU A 1 1.31 -10.52 -0.49
C LEU A 1 2.08 -11.54 0.36
N LYS A 2 1.89 -12.85 0.15
CA LYS A 2 2.66 -13.88 0.87
C LYS A 2 4.17 -13.69 0.72
N ASP A 3 4.63 -13.33 -0.48
CA ASP A 3 6.06 -13.06 -0.73
C ASP A 3 6.58 -11.86 0.06
N LEU A 4 5.87 -10.73 0.05
CA LEU A 4 6.25 -9.57 0.88
C LEU A 4 6.30 -9.93 2.37
N GLN A 5 5.30 -10.66 2.86
CA GLN A 5 5.26 -11.12 4.24
C GLN A 5 6.44 -12.06 4.57
N LYS A 6 6.78 -12.97 3.66
CA LYS A 6 7.93 -13.87 3.82
C LYS A 6 9.24 -13.09 3.86
N ASN A 7 9.45 -12.18 2.91
CA ASN A 7 10.65 -11.35 2.85
C ASN A 7 10.80 -10.52 4.14
N LEU A 8 9.73 -9.85 4.60
CA LEU A 8 9.77 -9.09 5.86
C LEU A 8 10.08 -10.00 7.06
N LYS A 9 9.51 -11.21 7.10
CA LYS A 9 9.76 -12.17 8.17
C LYS A 9 11.22 -12.63 8.21
N GLU A 10 11.88 -12.76 7.07
CA GLU A 10 13.32 -13.09 6.99
C GLU A 10 14.20 -12.00 7.64
N TYR A 11 13.75 -10.74 7.63
CA TYR A 11 14.37 -9.63 8.36
C TYR A 11 13.86 -9.47 9.81
N GLY A 12 13.06 -10.41 10.33
CA GLY A 12 12.47 -10.30 11.67
C GLY A 12 11.34 -9.26 11.78
N ILE A 13 10.83 -8.74 10.66
CA ILE A 13 9.80 -7.70 10.61
C ILE A 13 8.44 -8.34 10.38
N SER A 14 7.45 -7.95 11.20
CA SER A 14 6.05 -8.34 10.99
C SER A 14 5.34 -7.32 10.11
N ILE A 15 4.74 -7.79 9.00
CA ILE A 15 3.99 -6.95 8.05
C ILE A 15 2.82 -6.18 8.71
N VAL A 16 2.26 -6.67 9.81
CA VAL A 16 1.15 -6.01 10.53
C VAL A 16 1.64 -5.02 11.60
N LYS A 17 2.95 -4.93 11.84
CA LYS A 17 3.54 -4.03 12.85
C LYS A 17 4.16 -2.77 12.23
N ILE A 18 4.24 -2.68 10.91
CA ILE A 18 4.83 -1.55 10.21
C ILE A 18 3.77 -0.65 9.60
N PRO A 19 4.06 0.65 9.39
CA PRO A 19 3.29 1.50 8.49
C PRO A 19 3.26 0.88 7.10
N LEU A 20 2.06 0.62 6.57
CA LEU A 20 1.88 -0.01 5.27
C LEU A 20 0.71 0.65 4.53
N VAL A 21 0.91 0.93 3.25
CA VAL A 21 -0.09 1.42 2.30
C VAL A 21 0.04 0.59 1.02
N LEU A 22 -1.08 0.16 0.45
CA LEU A 22 -1.09 -0.53 -0.84
C LEU A 22 -1.34 0.46 -1.99
N GLN A 23 -0.62 0.29 -3.10
CA GLN A 23 -0.86 1.06 -4.31
C GLN A 23 -1.13 0.09 -5.47
N TYR A 24 -2.33 0.18 -6.03
CA TYR A 24 -2.67 -0.53 -7.27
C TYR A 24 -2.26 0.32 -8.46
N ASN A 25 -0.99 0.16 -8.84
CA ASN A 25 -0.35 0.92 -9.91
C ASN A 25 -0.74 0.41 -11.32
N LYS A 26 -0.34 1.15 -12.36
CA LYS A 26 -0.56 0.88 -13.79
C LYS A 26 -2.02 1.00 -14.25
N ARG A 27 -2.84 1.80 -13.55
CA ARG A 27 -4.26 1.97 -13.94
C ARG A 27 -4.46 2.67 -15.28
N ASP A 28 -3.43 3.36 -15.79
CA ASP A 28 -3.40 3.95 -17.14
C ASP A 28 -3.52 2.90 -18.26
N LEU A 29 -3.20 1.64 -17.99
CA LEU A 29 -3.34 0.57 -19.00
C LEU A 29 -4.79 0.35 -19.43
N ASN A 30 -5.76 0.67 -18.56
CA ASN A 30 -7.18 0.60 -18.91
C ASN A 30 -7.55 1.61 -20.01
N GLU A 31 -6.95 2.81 -19.97
CA GLU A 31 -7.14 3.84 -21.00
C GLU A 31 -6.53 3.41 -22.35
N LYS A 32 -5.54 2.51 -22.32
CA LYS A 32 -4.91 1.91 -23.50
C LYS A 32 -5.66 0.66 -24.01
N GLY A 33 -6.85 0.38 -23.48
CA GLY A 33 -7.67 -0.77 -23.86
C GLY A 33 -7.16 -2.12 -23.36
N LEU A 34 -6.18 -2.14 -22.45
CA LEU A 34 -5.70 -3.39 -21.85
C LEU A 34 -6.59 -3.77 -20.66
N PRO A 35 -7.07 -5.02 -20.59
CA PRO A 35 -7.90 -5.46 -19.50
C PRO A 35 -7.11 -5.44 -18.19
N LEU A 36 -7.70 -4.85 -17.16
CA LEU A 36 -7.14 -4.82 -15.80
C LEU A 36 -8.07 -5.51 -14.82
N MET A 37 -7.47 -6.12 -13.81
CA MET A 37 -8.22 -6.58 -12.63
C MET A 37 -8.96 -5.39 -11.99
N SER A 38 -10.20 -5.63 -11.56
CA SER A 38 -10.99 -4.60 -10.86
C SER A 38 -10.37 -4.27 -9.49
N ILE A 39 -10.67 -3.08 -8.97
CA ILE A 39 -10.15 -2.65 -7.67
C ILE A 39 -10.71 -3.50 -6.55
N GLU A 40 -12.00 -3.84 -6.64
CA GLU A 40 -12.69 -4.68 -5.68
C GLU A 40 -12.05 -6.06 -5.61
N GLN A 41 -11.64 -6.62 -6.76
CA GLN A 41 -10.94 -7.90 -6.78
C GLN A 41 -9.54 -7.78 -6.16
N MET A 42 -8.77 -6.73 -6.48
CA MET A 42 -7.46 -6.51 -5.86
C MET A 42 -7.56 -6.31 -4.35
N GLU A 43 -8.55 -5.55 -3.87
CA GLU A 43 -8.85 -5.39 -2.44
C GLU A 43 -9.16 -6.74 -1.77
N ARG A 44 -10.01 -7.56 -2.39
CA ARG A 44 -10.35 -8.89 -1.87
C ARG A 44 -9.15 -9.83 -1.80
N ASP A 45 -8.30 -9.82 -2.82
CA ASP A 45 -7.20 -10.78 -2.93
C ASP A 45 -5.98 -10.36 -2.13
N LEU A 46 -5.71 -9.07 -2.06
CA LEU A 46 -4.50 -8.53 -1.45
C LEU A 46 -4.82 -7.93 -0.07
N ASN A 47 -5.84 -7.10 0.05
CA ASN A 47 -6.03 -6.29 1.25
C ASN A 47 -7.06 -6.83 2.24
N ARG A 48 -7.78 -7.92 1.94
CA ARG A 48 -8.87 -8.46 2.77
C ARG A 48 -8.51 -8.69 4.23
N GLN A 49 -7.29 -9.15 4.50
CA GLN A 49 -6.82 -9.42 5.86
C GLN A 49 -6.13 -8.21 6.50
N LEU A 50 -5.26 -7.52 5.74
CA LEU A 50 -4.47 -6.40 6.26
C LEU A 50 -5.32 -5.15 6.49
N LYS A 51 -6.30 -4.90 5.62
CA LYS A 51 -7.22 -3.74 5.65
C LYS A 51 -6.46 -2.42 5.82
N VAL A 52 -5.30 -2.30 5.17
CA VAL A 52 -4.48 -1.10 5.19
C VAL A 52 -5.00 -0.09 4.15
N PRO A 53 -4.70 1.21 4.28
CA PRO A 53 -5.08 2.18 3.25
C PRO A 53 -4.56 1.77 1.88
N SER A 54 -5.37 1.97 0.85
CA SER A 54 -5.01 1.63 -0.52
C SER A 54 -5.44 2.70 -1.51
N PHE A 55 -4.67 2.85 -2.58
CA PHE A 55 -4.93 3.83 -3.62
C PHE A 55 -4.72 3.24 -5.01
N GLN A 56 -5.58 3.65 -5.94
CA GLN A 56 -5.35 3.47 -7.37
C GLN A 56 -4.30 4.48 -7.84
N ALA A 57 -3.38 4.05 -8.69
CA ALA A 57 -2.36 4.94 -9.22
C ALA A 57 -1.93 4.63 -10.66
N SER A 58 -1.37 5.65 -11.30
CA SER A 58 -0.49 5.50 -12.44
C SER A 58 0.79 6.27 -12.14
N ALA A 59 1.89 5.53 -11.98
CA ALA A 59 3.21 6.12 -11.81
C ALA A 59 3.65 6.92 -13.05
N VAL A 60 3.13 6.59 -14.24
CA VAL A 60 3.46 7.28 -15.49
C VAL A 60 2.81 8.65 -15.56
N THR A 61 1.53 8.76 -15.16
CA THR A 61 0.81 10.05 -15.19
C THR A 61 0.91 10.83 -13.88
N GLY A 62 1.43 10.19 -12.81
CA GLY A 62 1.49 10.74 -11.47
C GLY A 62 0.19 10.63 -10.68
N GLN A 63 -0.91 10.17 -11.29
CA GLN A 63 -2.19 10.00 -10.63
C GLN A 63 -2.06 9.05 -9.43
N GLY A 64 -2.54 9.46 -8.26
CA GLY A 64 -2.57 8.64 -7.04
C GLY A 64 -1.22 8.45 -6.32
N VAL A 65 -0.09 8.81 -6.94
CA VAL A 65 1.24 8.69 -6.35
C VAL A 65 1.38 9.58 -5.12
N GLY A 66 1.01 10.86 -5.23
CA GLY A 66 1.07 11.82 -4.13
C GLY A 66 0.17 11.43 -2.94
N ASN A 67 -1.03 10.90 -3.22
CA ASN A 67 -1.95 10.42 -2.19
C ASN A 67 -1.36 9.23 -1.43
N THR A 68 -0.77 8.27 -2.15
CA THR A 68 -0.10 7.11 -1.55
C THR A 68 1.05 7.54 -0.65
N LEU A 69 1.94 8.41 -1.16
CA LEU A 69 3.10 8.89 -0.40
C LEU A 69 2.66 9.66 0.85
N LYS A 70 1.70 10.57 0.71
CA LYS A 70 1.19 11.37 1.83
C LYS A 70 0.61 10.48 2.94
N GLU A 71 -0.18 9.47 2.59
CA GLU A 71 -0.74 8.57 3.60
C GLU A 71 0.35 7.70 4.25
N CYS A 72 1.32 7.21 3.47
CA CYS A 72 2.46 6.46 4.00
C CYS A 72 3.27 7.32 4.99
N MET A 73 3.62 8.56 4.64
CA MET A 73 4.31 9.50 5.53
C MET A 73 3.52 9.74 6.82
N LYS A 74 2.21 9.95 6.72
CA LYS A 74 1.33 10.16 7.87
C LYS A 74 1.30 8.93 8.80
N LEU A 75 1.20 7.72 8.26
CA LEU A 75 1.25 6.49 9.07
C LEU A 75 2.62 6.33 9.74
N THR A 76 3.70 6.61 9.03
CA THR A 76 5.07 6.56 9.57
C THR A 76 5.25 7.55 10.71
N LEU A 77 4.81 8.80 10.55
CA LEU A 77 4.87 9.80 11.63
C LEU A 77 4.06 9.37 12.86
N LYS A 78 2.83 8.85 12.66
CA LYS A 78 2.02 8.31 13.76
C LYS A 78 2.69 7.15 14.49
N HIS A 79 3.33 6.26 13.74
CA HIS A 79 4.06 5.13 14.31
C HIS A 79 5.26 5.60 15.14
N LEU A 80 6.08 6.50 14.60
CA LEU A 80 7.22 7.09 15.32
C LEU A 80 6.79 7.81 16.60
N HIS A 81 5.70 8.59 16.53
CA HIS A 81 5.16 9.29 17.70
C HIS A 81 4.78 8.32 18.84
N LYS A 82 4.20 7.16 18.49
CA LYS A 82 3.86 6.11 19.44
C LYS A 82 5.09 5.42 20.05
N GLU A 83 6.09 5.10 19.24
CA GLU A 83 7.31 4.42 19.70
C GLU A 83 8.16 5.32 20.59
N LEU A 84 8.24 6.62 20.28
CA LEU A 84 9.07 7.57 21.03
C LEU A 84 8.43 8.07 22.33
N LYS A 85 7.16 7.71 22.62
CA LYS A 85 6.40 8.25 23.76
C LYS A 85 6.52 9.78 23.89
N TRP A 86 6.48 10.50 22.77
CA TRP A 86 6.44 11.96 22.81
C TRP A 86 5.04 12.38 23.28
N GLY A 87 4.86 12.44 24.60
CA GLY A 87 3.58 12.69 25.28
C GLY A 87 3.42 11.80 26.51
#